data_AF-A0A524NH39-F1
#
_entry.id   AF-A0A524NH39-F1
#
_cell.length_a   1.000
_cell.length_b   1.000
_cell.length_c   1.000
_cell.angle_alpha   90.00
_cell.angle_beta   90.00
_cell.angle_gamma   90.00
#
_symmetry.space_group_name_H-M   'P 1'
#
loop_
_entity.id
_entity.type
_entity.pdbx_description
1 polymer ?
#
loop_
_entity_poly.entity_id
_entity_poly.type
_entity_poly.pdbx_seq_one_letter_code
_entity_poly.pdbx_strand_id
1 'polypeptide(L)'
;HISSFNAKSSPVPEEWEDLVEEWLKRMGYRFVLRRFSYPRQVNLNDGLLFKSWWENKGVAPCYKDFTLAVRLISDNHSFVLPTDAVIKEWLPGDNIYDHSLVVPGHVPADTYELQIAVVDRVNYEPRVNLAIAGRTKDGWYPLGPIEIVR
;
A
#
# COMPACT_ATOMS: atom_id res chain seq x y z
N HIS A 1 6.65 -11.79 3.44
CA HIS A 1 7.98 -12.02 2.84
C HIS A 1 8.56 -13.25 3.50
N ILE A 2 8.45 -14.42 2.86
CA ILE A 2 9.15 -15.64 3.30
C ILE A 2 10.53 -15.58 2.65
N SER A 3 11.59 -15.54 3.47
CA SER A 3 12.99 -15.52 3.01
C SER A 3 13.63 -16.92 3.02
N SER A 4 12.87 -17.97 3.32
CA SER A 4 13.36 -19.35 3.21
C SER A 4 12.20 -20.34 3.09
N PHE A 5 12.31 -21.24 2.11
CA PHE A 5 11.54 -22.48 2.08
C PHE A 5 12.41 -23.57 2.70
N ASN A 6 11.99 -24.15 3.82
CA ASN A 6 12.69 -25.27 4.44
C ASN A 6 12.02 -26.57 3.99
N ALA A 7 12.37 -27.03 2.78
CA ALA A 7 12.24 -28.44 2.47
C ALA A 7 13.29 -29.16 3.32
N LYS A 8 12.85 -30.00 4.26
CA LYS A 8 13.76 -30.91 4.95
C LYS A 8 14.48 -31.74 3.89
N SER A 9 15.74 -31.36 3.60
CA SER A 9 16.80 -32.19 3.05
C SER A 9 16.95 -32.33 1.53
N SER A 10 16.91 -31.24 0.73
CA SER A 10 17.68 -31.14 -0.54
C SER A 10 17.66 -29.71 -1.11
N PRO A 11 18.76 -29.21 -1.71
CA PRO A 11 18.73 -27.97 -2.49
C PRO A 11 17.78 -28.12 -3.68
N VAL A 12 17.10 -27.03 -4.05
CA VAL A 12 16.26 -26.98 -5.26
C VAL A 12 17.20 -27.12 -6.46
N PRO A 13 16.94 -28.05 -7.41
CA PRO A 13 17.74 -28.14 -8.63
C PRO A 13 17.66 -26.84 -9.44
N GLU A 14 18.77 -26.43 -10.06
CA GLU A 14 18.88 -25.17 -10.84
C GLU A 14 17.81 -25.08 -11.95
N GLU A 15 17.48 -26.21 -12.59
CA GLU A 15 16.42 -26.34 -13.60
C GLU A 15 15.01 -25.99 -13.09
N TRP A 16 14.79 -25.99 -11.77
CA TRP A 16 13.50 -25.74 -11.11
C TRP A 16 13.48 -24.42 -10.34
N GLU A 17 14.58 -23.66 -10.35
CA GLU A 17 14.68 -22.38 -9.64
C GLU A 17 13.59 -21.40 -10.10
N ASP A 18 13.38 -21.27 -11.41
CA ASP A 18 12.34 -20.41 -11.97
C ASP A 18 10.94 -20.82 -11.51
N LEU A 19 10.63 -22.12 -11.51
CA LEU A 19 9.34 -22.67 -11.06
C LEU A 19 9.13 -22.47 -9.56
N VAL A 20 10.17 -22.67 -8.76
CA VAL A 20 10.11 -22.45 -7.30
C VAL A 20 10.00 -20.98 -6.99
N GLU A 21 10.70 -20.10 -7.71
CA GLU A 21 10.54 -18.66 -7.59
C GLU A 21 9.12 -18.21 -7.94
N GLU A 22 8.54 -18.69 -9.03
CA GLU A 22 7.15 -18.41 -9.39
C GLU A 22 6.17 -18.89 -8.32
N TRP A 23 6.40 -20.07 -7.77
CA TRP A 23 5.58 -20.61 -6.68
C TRP A 23 5.71 -19.78 -5.40
N LEU A 24 6.94 -19.42 -5.01
CA LEU A 24 7.21 -18.54 -3.87
C LEU A 24 6.61 -17.14 -4.06
N LYS A 25 6.58 -16.62 -5.30
CA LYS A 25 5.93 -15.34 -5.65
C LYS A 25 4.42 -15.37 -5.42
N ARG A 26 3.78 -16.55 -5.44
CA ARG A 26 2.33 -16.74 -5.23
C ARG A 26 1.96 -17.14 -3.80
N MET A 27 2.92 -17.56 -2.99
CA MET A 27 2.70 -17.95 -1.59
C MET A 27 2.30 -16.76 -0.70
N GLY A 28 1.26 -16.96 0.13
CA GLY A 28 0.73 -15.93 1.02
C GLY A 28 -0.12 -14.89 0.28
N TYR A 29 -0.07 -13.63 0.74
CA TYR A 29 -0.69 -12.49 0.07
C TYR A 29 0.36 -11.69 -0.71
N ARG A 30 -0.05 -11.09 -1.83
CA ARG A 30 0.78 -10.22 -2.65
C ARG A 30 -0.06 -9.12 -3.28
N PHE A 31 -0.18 -7.99 -2.59
CA PHE A 31 -0.99 -6.86 -3.07
C PHE A 31 -0.27 -6.05 -4.14
N VAL A 32 -0.91 -5.91 -5.28
CA VAL A 32 -0.50 -5.06 -6.40
C VAL A 32 -1.52 -3.92 -6.51
N LEU A 33 -1.05 -2.67 -6.45
CA LEU A 33 -1.87 -1.52 -6.79
C LEU A 33 -1.98 -1.43 -8.32
N ARG A 34 -3.15 -1.74 -8.86
CA ARG A 34 -3.41 -1.71 -10.31
C ARG A 34 -3.80 -0.32 -10.80
N ARG A 35 -4.61 0.39 -10.01
CA ARG A 35 -5.02 1.76 -10.33
C ARG A 35 -5.24 2.54 -9.05
N PHE A 36 -4.83 3.80 -9.08
CA PHE A 36 -5.17 4.77 -8.05
C PHE A 36 -5.52 6.09 -8.73
N SER A 37 -6.65 6.70 -8.36
CA SER A 37 -7.07 8.00 -8.89
C SER A 37 -7.54 8.89 -7.77
N TYR A 38 -7.09 10.13 -7.80
CA TYR A 38 -7.34 11.15 -6.79
C TYR A 38 -7.42 12.52 -7.47
N PRO A 39 -8.08 13.52 -6.86
CA PRO A 39 -8.11 14.87 -7.38
C PRO A 39 -6.73 15.52 -7.27
N ARG A 40 -6.40 16.36 -8.25
CA ARG A 40 -5.13 17.12 -8.23
C ARG A 40 -5.09 18.16 -7.10
N GLN A 41 -6.26 18.64 -6.68
CA GLN A 41 -6.42 19.69 -5.68
C GLN A 41 -7.53 19.32 -4.70
N VAL A 42 -7.34 19.60 -3.42
CA VAL A 42 -8.31 19.36 -2.33
C VAL A 42 -8.39 20.58 -1.43
N ASN A 43 -9.61 21.04 -1.13
CA ASN A 43 -9.79 22.13 -0.17
C ASN A 43 -9.65 21.62 1.27
N LEU A 44 -9.22 22.49 2.18
CA LEU A 44 -9.22 22.17 3.61
C LEU A 44 -10.63 21.81 4.08
N ASN A 45 -10.72 20.77 4.92
CA ASN A 45 -11.95 20.18 5.42
C ASN A 45 -12.83 19.47 4.37
N ASP A 46 -12.48 19.53 3.08
CA ASP A 46 -13.05 18.64 2.08
C ASP A 46 -12.41 17.24 2.18
N GLY A 47 -13.12 16.27 1.64
CA GLY A 47 -12.63 14.90 1.51
C GLY A 47 -11.66 14.75 0.36
N LEU A 48 -10.46 14.22 0.63
CA LEU A 48 -9.62 13.58 -0.37
C LEU A 48 -10.31 12.28 -0.82
N LEU A 49 -11.17 12.41 -1.84
CA LEU A 49 -11.82 11.28 -2.48
C LEU A 49 -10.82 10.57 -3.41
N PHE A 50 -10.54 9.30 -3.15
CA PHE A 50 -9.76 8.48 -4.05
C PHE A 50 -10.50 7.20 -4.41
N LYS A 51 -10.13 6.66 -5.57
CA LYS A 51 -10.55 5.34 -6.02
C LYS A 51 -9.34 4.47 -6.22
N SER A 52 -9.42 3.22 -5.79
CA SER A 52 -8.30 2.30 -5.92
C SER A 52 -8.73 0.90 -6.30
N TRP A 53 -7.95 0.30 -7.20
CA TRP A 53 -8.07 -1.08 -7.62
C TRP A 53 -6.79 -1.82 -7.28
N TRP A 54 -6.97 -2.89 -6.51
CA TRP A 54 -5.93 -3.76 -6.02
C TRP A 54 -6.13 -5.16 -6.55
N GLU A 55 -5.03 -5.89 -6.72
CA GLU A 55 -5.04 -7.32 -6.98
C GLU A 55 -4.19 -8.00 -5.91
N ASN A 56 -4.77 -8.96 -5.20
CA ASN A 56 -3.98 -9.90 -4.40
C ASN A 56 -3.57 -11.07 -5.31
N LYS A 57 -2.34 -11.03 -5.82
CA LYS A 57 -1.75 -12.10 -6.66
C LYS A 57 -1.34 -13.34 -5.87
N GLY A 58 -1.46 -13.28 -4.55
CA GLY A 58 -1.20 -14.41 -3.68
C GLY A 58 -2.32 -15.44 -3.72
N VAL A 59 -2.12 -16.54 -3.00
CA VAL A 59 -3.13 -17.60 -2.81
C VAL A 59 -3.83 -17.52 -1.46
N ALA A 60 -3.51 -16.53 -0.63
CA ALA A 60 -4.09 -16.33 0.70
C ALA A 60 -4.36 -14.85 1.02
N PRO A 61 -5.29 -14.56 1.95
CA PRO A 61 -5.49 -13.22 2.49
C PRO A 61 -4.37 -12.82 3.46
N CYS A 62 -4.34 -11.55 3.85
CA CYS A 62 -3.52 -11.08 4.96
C CYS A 62 -4.22 -11.39 6.29
N TYR A 63 -3.60 -12.13 7.20
CA TYR A 63 -4.22 -12.43 8.50
C TYR A 63 -3.96 -11.36 9.59
N LYS A 64 -3.01 -10.45 9.34
CA LYS A 64 -2.65 -9.39 10.29
C LYS A 64 -3.57 -8.19 10.16
N ASP A 65 -3.78 -7.50 11.26
CA ASP A 65 -4.65 -6.33 11.29
C ASP A 65 -3.90 -5.09 10.83
N PHE A 66 -3.98 -4.86 9.52
CA PHE A 66 -3.39 -3.73 8.85
C PHE A 66 -4.49 -2.91 8.16
N THR A 67 -4.18 -1.64 7.93
CA THR A 67 -5.03 -0.74 7.15
C THR A 67 -4.22 -0.13 6.00
N LEU A 68 -4.93 0.36 4.99
CA LEU A 68 -4.34 1.23 3.98
C LEU A 68 -4.21 2.64 4.57
N ALA A 69 -3.11 3.32 4.26
CA ALA A 69 -2.92 4.72 4.60
C ALA A 69 -2.35 5.48 3.41
N VAL A 70 -2.72 6.74 3.30
CA VAL A 70 -2.05 7.70 2.42
C VAL A 70 -1.23 8.67 3.28
N ARG A 71 -0.15 9.18 2.71
CA ARG A 71 0.69 10.17 3.35
C ARG A 71 0.82 11.38 2.44
N LEU A 72 0.63 12.56 3.02
CA LEU A 72 0.99 13.83 2.42
C LEU A 72 2.38 14.20 2.93
N ILE A 73 3.35 14.32 2.04
CA ILE A 73 4.72 14.70 2.41
C ILE A 73 5.19 15.89 1.59
N SER A 74 5.82 16.86 2.24
CA SER A 74 6.56 17.96 1.64
C SER A 74 7.90 18.11 2.35
N ASP A 75 8.73 19.08 1.94
CA ASP A 75 10.06 19.29 2.54
C ASP A 75 9.99 19.55 4.06
N ASN A 76 8.88 20.13 4.55
CA ASN A 76 8.73 20.55 5.94
C ASN A 76 7.67 19.77 6.73
N HIS A 77 6.84 18.96 6.05
CA HIS A 77 5.64 18.38 6.65
C HIS A 77 5.42 16.94 6.22
N SER A 78 4.90 16.12 7.14
CA SER A 78 4.50 14.74 6.88
C SER A 78 3.24 14.41 7.67
N PHE A 79 2.15 14.15 6.98
CA PHE A 79 0.85 13.80 7.57
C PHE A 79 0.39 12.44 7.07
N VAL A 80 0.17 11.50 7.98
CA VAL A 80 -0.37 10.18 7.65
C VAL A 80 -1.87 10.18 7.89
N LEU A 81 -2.62 9.77 6.88
CA LEU A 81 -4.07 9.67 6.88
C LEU A 81 -4.44 8.19 6.73
N PRO A 82 -4.67 7.48 7.86
CA PRO A 82 -5.11 6.09 7.82
C PRO A 82 -6.56 6.00 7.32
N THR A 83 -6.86 4.92 6.62
CA THR A 83 -8.21 4.62 6.13
C THR A 83 -8.91 3.60 7.04
N ASP A 84 -10.18 3.34 6.78
CA ASP A 84 -10.93 2.26 7.43
C ASP A 84 -10.75 0.89 6.76
N ALA A 85 -9.93 0.78 5.70
CA ALA A 85 -9.72 -0.46 4.96
C ALA A 85 -9.39 -1.65 5.88
N VAL A 86 -10.11 -2.76 5.70
CA VAL A 86 -9.84 -4.02 6.41
C VAL A 86 -9.04 -4.93 5.48
N ILE A 87 -7.71 -4.82 5.52
CA ILE A 87 -6.81 -5.54 4.59
C ILE A 87 -6.96 -7.07 4.67
N LYS A 88 -7.50 -7.60 5.78
CA LYS A 88 -7.79 -9.03 5.91
C LYS A 88 -8.87 -9.54 4.96
N GLU A 89 -9.76 -8.66 4.54
CA GLU A 89 -10.87 -8.97 3.63
C GLU A 89 -10.41 -8.93 2.16
N TRP A 90 -9.17 -8.51 1.88
CA TRP A 90 -8.64 -8.48 0.52
C TRP A 90 -8.18 -9.87 0.07
N LEU A 91 -9.15 -10.66 -0.39
CA LEU A 91 -8.97 -12.03 -0.85
C LEU A 91 -8.16 -12.08 -2.16
N PRO A 92 -7.60 -13.25 -2.53
CA PRO A 92 -6.98 -13.47 -3.84
C PRO A 92 -7.86 -12.99 -5.00
N GLY A 93 -7.25 -12.27 -5.96
CA GLY A 93 -7.96 -11.63 -7.06
C GLY A 93 -8.18 -10.13 -6.86
N ASP A 94 -9.19 -9.58 -7.52
CA ASP A 94 -9.45 -8.15 -7.59
C ASP A 94 -10.19 -7.62 -6.35
N ASN A 95 -9.74 -6.48 -5.84
CA ASN A 95 -10.29 -5.79 -4.69
C ASN A 95 -10.42 -4.31 -5.02
N ILE A 96 -11.64 -3.77 -4.91
CA ILE A 96 -11.91 -2.34 -5.10
C ILE A 96 -12.04 -1.68 -3.74
N TYR A 97 -11.39 -0.54 -3.56
CA TYR A 97 -11.48 0.25 -2.36
C TYR A 97 -11.53 1.73 -2.71
N ASP A 98 -12.73 2.31 -2.63
CA ASP A 98 -12.97 3.72 -2.84
C ASP A 98 -13.26 4.36 -1.48
N HIS A 99 -12.61 5.48 -1.19
CA HIS A 99 -12.72 6.11 0.11
C HIS A 99 -12.50 7.63 0.05
N SER A 100 -12.99 8.33 1.07
CA SER A 100 -12.84 9.77 1.22
C SER A 100 -12.23 10.08 2.58
N LEU A 101 -11.01 10.62 2.57
CA LEU A 101 -10.29 10.99 3.78
C LEU A 101 -10.45 12.48 4.06
N VAL A 102 -10.86 12.83 5.27
CA VAL A 102 -10.90 14.24 5.68
C VAL A 102 -9.47 14.73 5.88
N VAL A 103 -9.08 15.79 5.17
CA VAL A 103 -7.80 16.46 5.39
C VAL A 103 -7.94 17.33 6.65
N PRO A 104 -7.17 17.09 7.72
CA PRO A 104 -7.29 17.87 8.94
C PRO A 104 -7.00 19.36 8.70
N GLY A 105 -7.76 20.25 9.32
CA GLY A 105 -7.59 21.71 9.13
C GLY A 105 -6.25 22.30 9.60
N HIS A 106 -5.41 21.51 10.29
CA HIS A 106 -4.05 21.91 10.66
C HIS A 106 -3.01 21.61 9.57
N VAL A 107 -3.38 20.88 8.52
CA VAL A 107 -2.52 20.68 7.34
C VAL A 107 -2.40 22.02 6.61
N PRO A 108 -1.20 22.57 6.43
CA PRO A 108 -1.02 23.81 5.69
C PRO A 108 -1.44 23.66 4.22
N ALA A 109 -1.98 24.74 3.63
CA ALA A 109 -2.17 24.80 2.19
C ALA A 109 -0.80 24.87 1.50
N ASP A 110 -0.47 23.84 0.73
CA ASP A 110 0.81 23.68 0.05
C ASP A 110 0.71 22.58 -1.02
N THR A 111 1.77 22.40 -1.81
CA THR A 111 1.96 21.23 -2.68
C THR A 111 2.64 20.11 -1.91
N TYR A 112 2.03 18.94 -1.94
CA TYR A 112 2.54 17.73 -1.31
C TYR A 112 2.77 16.65 -2.37
N GLU A 113 3.67 15.72 -2.07
CA GLU A 113 3.67 14.41 -2.73
C GLU A 113 2.72 13.48 -1.97
N LEU A 114 1.75 12.92 -2.70
CA LEU A 114 0.87 11.88 -2.18
C LEU A 114 1.59 10.54 -2.28
N GLN A 115 1.63 9.83 -1.16
CA GLN A 115 2.21 8.49 -1.07
C GLN A 115 1.22 7.52 -0.44
N ILE A 116 1.45 6.22 -0.62
CA ILE A 116 0.57 5.15 -0.12
C ILE A 116 1.36 4.03 0.52
N ALA A 117 0.78 3.41 1.54
CA ALA A 117 1.32 2.21 2.18
C ALA A 117 0.22 1.39 2.87
N VAL A 118 0.51 0.11 3.09
CA VAL A 118 -0.27 -0.72 4.02
C VAL A 118 0.49 -0.77 5.35
N VAL A 119 -0.15 -0.27 6.39
CA VAL A 119 0.47 0.07 7.68
C VAL A 119 -0.18 -0.69 8.84
N ASP A 120 0.52 -0.76 9.97
CA ASP A 120 -0.13 -1.20 11.22
C ASP A 120 -1.10 -0.15 11.76
N ARG A 121 -2.12 -0.59 12.51
CA ARG A 121 -3.17 0.29 13.05
C ARG A 121 -2.73 1.10 14.28
N VAL A 122 -1.54 0.86 14.82
CA VAL A 122 -1.11 1.45 16.10
C VAL A 122 -0.20 2.65 15.85
N ASN A 123 0.87 2.44 15.09
CA ASN A 123 1.92 3.42 14.81
C ASN A 123 1.90 3.92 13.35
N TYR A 124 1.07 3.32 12.50
CA TYR A 124 0.98 3.62 11.06
C TYR A 124 2.32 3.48 10.32
N GLU A 125 3.15 2.53 10.75
CA GLU A 125 4.38 2.16 10.06
C GLU A 125 4.08 1.17 8.92
N PRO A 126 4.69 1.32 7.72
CA PRO A 126 4.54 0.34 6.65
C PRO A 126 4.97 -1.06 7.06
N ARG A 127 4.03 -2.02 6.99
CA ARG A 127 4.29 -3.45 7.34
C ARG A 127 4.20 -4.39 6.16
N VAL A 128 3.56 -3.97 5.07
CA VAL A 128 3.38 -4.78 3.87
C VAL A 128 4.00 -4.07 2.68
N ASN A 129 4.90 -4.77 2.00
CA ASN A 129 5.46 -4.30 0.74
C ASN A 129 4.45 -4.57 -0.38
N LEU A 130 4.12 -3.52 -1.12
CA LEU A 130 3.32 -3.60 -2.32
C LEU A 130 4.17 -4.12 -3.48
N ALA A 131 3.60 -4.96 -4.34
CA ALA A 131 4.26 -5.50 -5.51
C ALA A 131 4.24 -4.49 -6.68
N ILE A 132 4.70 -3.27 -6.42
CA ILE A 132 4.88 -2.16 -7.37
C ILE A 132 6.27 -1.54 -7.18
N ALA A 133 6.77 -0.79 -8.18
CA ALA A 133 8.04 -0.09 -8.10
C ALA A 133 7.92 1.22 -7.29
N GLY A 134 9.06 1.86 -7.00
CA GLY A 134 9.09 3.19 -6.37
C GLY A 134 9.08 3.21 -4.85
N ARG A 135 9.25 2.06 -4.18
CA ARG A 135 9.31 1.99 -2.71
C ARG A 135 10.44 2.88 -2.16
N THR A 136 10.09 3.80 -1.28
CA THR A 136 11.04 4.64 -0.54
C THR A 136 11.75 3.83 0.56
N LYS A 137 12.81 4.39 1.15
CA LYS A 137 13.59 3.70 2.21
C LYS A 137 12.73 3.37 3.44
N ASP A 138 11.80 4.26 3.78
CA ASP A 138 10.84 4.13 4.87
C ASP A 138 9.57 3.32 4.50
N GLY A 139 9.47 2.81 3.27
CA GLY A 139 8.48 1.80 2.88
C GLY A 139 7.18 2.33 2.28
N TRP A 140 7.11 3.61 1.95
CA TRP A 140 6.01 4.23 1.25
C TRP A 140 6.21 4.18 -0.27
N TYR A 141 5.14 4.41 -1.02
CA TYR A 141 5.15 4.41 -2.48
C TYR A 141 4.59 5.74 -2.98
N PRO A 142 5.37 6.55 -3.73
CA PRO A 142 4.89 7.81 -4.28
C PRO A 142 3.90 7.57 -5.41
N LEU A 143 2.81 8.35 -5.39
CA LEU A 143 1.75 8.31 -6.39
C LEU A 143 1.81 9.54 -7.31
N GLY A 144 2.17 10.69 -6.75
CA GLY A 144 2.32 11.93 -7.50
C GLY A 144 1.96 13.17 -6.67
N PRO A 145 2.02 14.36 -7.27
CA PRO A 145 1.74 15.61 -6.58
C PRO A 145 0.24 15.77 -6.29
N ILE A 146 -0.06 16.49 -5.21
CA ILE A 146 -1.40 16.95 -4.81
C ILE A 146 -1.28 18.33 -4.18
N GLU A 147 -2.23 19.22 -4.49
CA GLU A 147 -2.29 20.57 -3.94
C GLU A 147 -3.38 20.65 -2.86
N ILE A 148 -3.02 21.12 -1.67
CA ILE A 148 -3.98 21.43 -0.61
C ILE A 148 -4.21 22.94 -0.63
N VAL A 149 -5.47 23.35 -0.80
CA VAL A 149 -5.88 24.77 -0.86
C VAL A 149 -6.88 25.09 0.25
N ARG A 150 -7.09 26.38 0.52
CA ARG A 150 -8.05 26.84 1.53
C ARG A 150 -9.43 27.09 0.94
#